data_AF-A0A2T0Y9P1-F1
#
_entry.id   AF-A0A2T0Y9P1-F1
#
_cell.length_a   1.000
_cell.length_b   1.000
_cell.length_c   1.000
_cell.angle_alpha   90.00
_cell.angle_beta   90.00
_cell.angle_gamma   90.00
#
_symmetry.space_group_name_H-M   'P 1'
#
loop_
_entity.id
_entity.type
_entity.pdbx_description
1 polymer ?
#
loop_
_entity_poly.entity_id
_entity_poly.type
_entity_poly.pdbx_seq_one_letter_code
_entity_poly.pdbx_strand_id
1 'polypeptide(L)' 'MPQINKGEREVVTVRLPIELFQKLDTYVKRSQTTKTDFVGGLIAEALEPVDLENLDQQQERLPLTA' A
#
# COMPACT_ATOMS: atom_id res chain seq x y z
N MET A 1 16.88 -23.80 14.90
CA MET A 1 15.51 -23.25 15.01
C MET A 1 14.88 -23.30 13.64
N PRO A 2 13.68 -23.90 13.46
CA PRO A 2 13.03 -23.94 12.16
C PRO A 2 12.64 -22.51 11.76
N GLN A 3 13.12 -22.05 10.61
CA GLN A 3 12.68 -20.79 10.02
C GLN A 3 11.26 -21.03 9.49
N ILE A 4 10.28 -20.46 10.19
CA ILE A 4 8.89 -20.49 9.79
C ILE A 4 8.81 -19.66 8.51
N ASN A 5 8.67 -20.30 7.35
CA ASN A 5 8.50 -19.61 6.07
C ASN A 5 7.19 -18.80 6.14
N LYS A 6 7.32 -17.52 6.44
CA LYS A 6 6.24 -16.55 6.59
C LYS A 6 5.70 -16.09 5.21
N GLY A 7 5.42 -17.02 4.30
CA GLY A 7 4.93 -16.72 2.95
C GLY A 7 5.86 -15.83 2.11
N GLU A 8 5.56 -15.69 0.82
CA GLU A 8 6.23 -14.67 -0.01
C GLU A 8 5.83 -13.27 0.49
N ARG A 9 6.81 -12.39 0.63
CA ARG A 9 6.62 -11.01 1.10
C ARG A 9 7.48 -10.09 0.27
N GLU A 10 6.88 -9.06 -0.30
CA GLU A 10 7.61 -8.00 -1.00
C GLU A 10 7.74 -6.75 -0.14
N VAL A 11 8.86 -6.05 -0.31
CA VAL A 11 9.15 -4.80 0.41
C VAL A 11 8.85 -3.61 -0.49
N VAL A 12 7.92 -2.78 -0.08
CA VAL A 12 7.61 -1.51 -0.76
C VAL A 12 8.37 -0.37 -0.06
N THR A 13 9.21 0.35 -0.81
CA THR A 13 9.91 1.55 -0.33
C THR A 13 9.32 2.79 -0.98
N VAL A 14 8.84 3.74 -0.18
CA VAL A 14 8.20 4.97 -0.67
C VAL A 14 8.93 6.20 -0.14
N ARG A 15 9.10 7.21 -0.99
CA ARG A 15 9.60 8.53 -0.58
C ARG A 15 8.42 9.41 -0.18
N LEU A 16 8.49 10.01 0.99
CA LEU A 16 7.41 10.84 1.53
C LEU A 16 7.98 12.13 2.14
N PRO A 17 7.23 13.26 2.07
CA PRO A 17 7.62 14.51 2.72
C PRO A 17 7.94 14.31 4.19
N ILE A 18 8.98 15.00 4.68
CA ILE A 18 9.48 14.81 6.05
C ILE A 18 8.43 15.13 7.12
N GLU A 19 7.57 16.10 6.86
CA GLU A 19 6.46 16.46 7.76
C GLU A 19 5.46 15.31 7.94
N LEU A 20 5.16 14.59 6.86
CA LEU A 20 4.28 13.41 6.92
C LEU A 20 4.97 12.25 7.63
N PHE A 21 6.27 12.07 7.41
CA PHE A 21 7.04 11.06 8.13
C PHE A 21 7.04 11.32 9.65
N GLN A 22 7.21 12.57 10.09
CA GLN A 22 7.17 12.93 11.51
C GLN A 22 5.78 12.69 12.13
N LYS A 23 4.72 13.03 11.40
CA LYS A 23 3.34 12.74 11.82
C LYS A 23 3.08 11.24 11.95
N LEU A 24 3.52 10.46 10.95
CA LEU A 24 3.43 8.99 10.97
C LEU A 24 4.18 8.41 12.16
N ASP A 25 5.42 8.85 12.41
CA ASP A 25 6.22 8.37 13.53
C ASP A 25 5.55 8.65 14.88
N THR A 26 4.97 9.84 15.03
CA THR A 26 4.23 10.22 16.24
C THR A 26 2.96 9.40 16.41
N TYR A 27 2.19 9.19 15.34
CA TYR A 27 0.98 8.38 15.36
C TYR A 27 1.28 6.95 15.79
N VAL A 28 2.24 6.30 15.13
CA VAL A 28 2.62 4.91 15.36
C VAL A 28 3.10 4.68 16.79
N LYS A 29 3.87 5.62 17.35
CA LYS A 29 4.31 5.59 18.75
C LYS A 29 3.15 5.64 19.74
N ARG A 30 2.07 6.38 19.43
CA ARG A 30 0.90 6.52 20.30
C ARG A 30 -0.08 5.36 20.18
N SER A 31 -0.23 4.79 18.99
CA SER A 31 -1.15 3.69 18.70
C SER A 31 -0.57 2.30 18.97
N GLN A 32 0.69 2.20 19.43
CA GLN A 32 1.40 0.93 19.67
C GLN A 32 1.42 0.00 18.45
N THR A 33 1.31 0.56 17.24
CA THR A 33 1.41 -0.18 15.97
C THR A 33 2.82 -0.06 15.40
N THR A 34 3.07 -0.65 14.22
CA THR A 34 4.28 -0.40 13.45
C THR A 34 3.96 0.44 12.21
N LYS A 35 4.98 1.11 11.64
CA LYS A 35 4.80 1.86 10.39
C LYS A 35 4.34 0.94 9.27
N THR A 36 4.87 -0.28 9.23
CA THR A 36 4.51 -1.31 8.26
C THR A 36 3.06 -1.74 8.41
N ASP A 37 2.60 -1.99 9.64
CA ASP A 37 1.21 -2.41 9.87
C ASP A 37 0.23 -1.28 9.54
N PHE A 38 0.59 -0.04 9.87
CA PHE A 38 -0.23 1.13 9.51
C PHE A 38 -0.34 1.31 7.99
N VAL A 39 0.79 1.32 7.28
CA VAL A 39 0.79 1.48 5.82
C VAL A 39 0.13 0.27 5.14
N GLY A 40 0.39 -0.94 5.63
CA GLY A 40 -0.24 -2.16 5.14
C GLY A 40 -1.76 -2.14 5.31
N GLY A 41 -2.25 -1.66 6.46
CA GLY A 41 -3.68 -1.47 6.70
C GLY A 41 -4.31 -0.47 5.73
N LEU A 42 -3.67 0.68 5.51
CA LEU A 42 -4.15 1.68 4.55
C LEU A 42 -4.17 1.14 3.11
N ILE A 43 -3.17 0.34 2.71
CA ILE A 43 -3.15 -0.29 1.40
C ILE A 43 -4.29 -1.31 1.29
N ALA A 44 -4.50 -2.14 2.31
CA ALA A 44 -5.57 -3.14 2.32
C ALA A 44 -6.94 -2.47 2.22
N GLU A 45 -7.21 -1.44 3.03
CA GLU A 45 -8.46 -0.67 2.98
C GLU A 45 -8.69 -0.01 1.62
N ALA A 46 -7.63 0.55 1.02
CA ALA A 46 -7.72 1.20 -0.28
C ALA A 46 -7.93 0.21 -1.45
N LEU A 47 -7.38 -1.01 -1.35
CA LEU A 47 -7.44 -2.03 -2.40
C LEU A 47 -8.59 -3.03 -2.22
N GLU A 48 -9.17 -3.15 -1.02
CA GLU A 48 -10.32 -4.02 -0.75
C GLU A 48 -11.49 -3.81 -1.73
N PRO A 49 -11.91 -2.58 -2.08
CA PRO A 49 -13.00 -2.37 -3.03
C PRO A 49 -12.55 -2.47 -4.51
N VAL A 50 -11.26 -2.63 -4.78
CA VAL A 50 -10.70 -2.55 -6.13
C VAL A 50 -10.83 -3.90 -6.82
N ASP A 51 -11.74 -3.98 -7.79
CA ASP A 51 -11.81 -5.11 -8.69
C ASP A 51 -10.74 -4.99 -9.78
N LEU A 52 -9.63 -5.73 -9.58
CA LEU A 52 -8.49 -5.74 -10.49
C LEU A 52 -8.84 -6.30 -11.87
N GLU A 53 -9.86 -7.16 -11.99
CA GLU A 53 -10.28 -7.73 -13.28
C GLU A 53 -11.00 -6.71 -14.18
N ASN A 54 -11.54 -5.65 -13.57
CA ASN A 54 -12.23 -4.56 -14.25
C ASN A 54 -11.37 -3.30 -14.43
N LEU A 55 -10.21 -3.21 -13.78
CA LEU A 55 -9.29 -2.07 -13.92
C LEU A 55 -8.68 -1.98 -15.34
N ASP A 56 -8.36 -3.11 -15.94
CA ASP A 56 -7.80 -3.17 -17.30
C ASP A 56 -8.83 -2.75 -18.36
N GLN A 57 -10.13 -2.95 -18.10
CA GLN A 57 -11.21 -2.62 -19.05
C GLN A 57 -11.48 -1.11 -19.17
N GLN A 58 -11.06 -0.31 -18.19
CA GLN A 58 -11.22 1.15 -18.22
C GLN A 58 -10.10 1.87 -19.00
N GLN A 59 -9.09 1.16 -19.51
CA GLN A 59 -8.01 1.74 -20.33
C GLN A 59 -8.24 1.66 -21.86
N GLU A 60 -9.37 1.14 -22.35
CA GLU A 60 -9.73 1.08 -23.77
C GLU A 60 -10.88 2.07 -24.09
N ARG A 61 -10.86 3.01 -25.05
CA ARG A 61 -9.96 3.39 -26.15
C ARG A 61 -10.09 4.91 -26.36
N LEU A 62 -8.97 5.63 -26.44
CA LEU A 62 -8.99 6.94 -27.10
C LEU A 62 -9.24 6.69 -28.60
N PRO A 63 -10.23 7.34 -29.25
CA PRO A 63 -10.40 7.21 -30.68
C PRO A 63 -9.17 7.83 -31.35
N LEU A 64 -8.35 6.99 -32.00
CA LEU A 64 -7.37 7.44 -32.96
C LEU A 64 -8.15 8.17 -34.05
N THR A 65 -8.14 9.51 -34.01
CA THR A 65 -8.70 10.30 -35.10
C THR A 65 -7.69 10.22 -36.24
N ALA A 66 -8.08 9.51 -37.31
CA ALA A 66 -7.32 9.35 -38.55
C ALA A 66 -7.33 10.64 -39.38
#